data_AF-A0A2A2HNZ8-F1
#
_entry.id   AF-A0A2A2HNZ8-F1
#
_cell.length_a   1.000
_cell.length_b   1.000
_cell.length_c   1.000
_cell.angle_alpha   90.00
_cell.angle_beta   90.00
_cell.angle_gamma   90.00
#
_symmetry.space_group_name_H-M   'P 1'
#
loop_
_entity.id
_entity.type
_entity.pdbx_description
1 polymer ?
#
loop_
_entity_poly.entity_id
_entity_poly.type
_entity_poly.pdbx_seq_one_letter_code
_entity_poly.pdbx_strand_id
1 'polypeptide(L)' 'MIQLNKHRTTFRRLEPGMSVFYNEEVVKIIRLRERKLTDKGLLYYFDIEGGNGTLIGESGKRIFVTN' A
#
# COMPACT_ATOMS: atom_id res chain seq x y z
N MET A 1 5.38 0.45 -25.04
CA MET A 1 5.42 -0.04 -23.65
C MET A 1 5.45 1.16 -22.72
N ILE A 2 4.36 1.46 -22.03
CA ILE A 2 4.34 2.53 -21.03
C ILE A 2 5.13 2.01 -19.82
N GLN A 3 6.33 2.54 -19.60
CA GLN A 3 7.04 2.34 -18.34
C GLN A 3 6.24 3.09 -17.27
N LEU A 4 5.37 2.38 -16.53
CA LEU A 4 4.89 2.89 -15.25
C LEU A 4 6.14 3.17 -14.42
N ASN A 5 6.33 4.40 -13.99
CA ASN A 5 7.46 4.81 -13.15
C ASN A 5 7.27 4.19 -11.76
N LYS A 6 7.64 2.92 -11.64
CA LYS A 6 7.50 2.12 -10.42
C LYS A 6 8.69 2.42 -9.52
N HIS A 7 8.42 2.96 -8.35
CA HIS A 7 9.43 3.08 -7.29
C HIS A 7 9.03 2.26 -6.07
N ARG A 8 10.02 1.85 -5.27
CA ARG A 8 9.77 1.07 -4.04
C ARG A 8 9.69 2.00 -2.85
N THR A 9 8.64 1.84 -2.05
CA THR A 9 8.51 2.49 -0.74
C THR A 9 8.13 1.44 0.31
N THR A 10 7.91 1.87 1.55
CA THR A 10 7.40 1.01 2.62
C THR A 10 5.95 1.34 2.96
N PHE A 11 5.21 0.39 3.55
CA PHE A 11 3.81 0.60 3.95
C PHE A 11 3.61 1.83 4.85
N ARG A 12 4.60 2.17 5.69
CA ARG A 12 4.58 3.38 6.53
C ARG A 12 4.49 4.68 5.74
N ARG A 13 5.01 4.71 4.51
CA ARG A 13 5.08 5.91 3.65
C ARG A 13 3.94 6.00 2.64
N LEU A 14 2.97 5.09 2.71
CA LEU A 14 1.79 5.16 1.84
C LEU A 14 0.84 6.25 2.33
N GLU A 15 0.38 7.06 1.39
CA GLU A 15 -0.52 8.18 1.63
C GLU A 15 -1.75 8.08 0.72
N PRO A 16 -2.88 8.71 1.11
CA PRO A 16 -4.05 8.87 0.24
C PRO A 16 -3.68 9.37 -1.16
N GLY A 17 -4.28 8.78 -2.18
CA GLY A 17 -4.06 9.14 -3.58
C GLY A 17 -2.94 8.39 -4.28
N MET A 18 -2.05 7.72 -3.54
CA MET A 18 -1.01 6.88 -4.14
C MET A 18 -1.59 5.62 -4.78
N SER A 19 -1.06 5.22 -5.94
CA SER A 19 -1.39 3.96 -6.59
C SER A 19 -0.29 2.94 -6.33
N VAL A 20 -0.65 1.74 -5.89
CA VAL A 20 0.31 0.68 -5.54
C VAL A 20 0.02 -0.60 -6.30
N PHE A 21 1.08 -1.34 -6.63
CA PHE A 21 0.94 -2.64 -7.24
C PHE A 21 0.82 -3.71 -6.17
N TYR A 22 -0.34 -4.37 -6.09
CA TYR A 22 -0.68 -5.37 -5.10
C TYR A 22 -1.50 -6.49 -5.75
N ASN A 23 -1.14 -7.74 -5.48
CA ASN A 23 -1.80 -8.93 -6.05
C ASN A 23 -2.01 -8.85 -7.57
N GLU A 24 -0.96 -8.49 -8.30
CA GLU A 24 -0.97 -8.35 -9.77
C GLU A 24 -1.85 -7.22 -10.33
N GLU A 25 -2.46 -6.40 -9.46
CA GLU A 25 -3.31 -5.27 -9.82
C GLU A 25 -2.72 -3.95 -9.32
N VAL A 26 -3.10 -2.84 -9.97
CA VAL A 26 -2.84 -1.49 -9.45
C VAL A 26 -4.07 -1.04 -8.67
N VAL A 27 -3.89 -0.76 -7.39
CA VAL A 27 -4.94 -0.30 -6.48
C VAL A 27 -4.59 1.09 -5.95
N LYS A 28 -5.59 1.91 -5.66
CA LYS A 28 -5.38 3.28 -5.17
C LYS A 28 -5.67 3.37 -3.68
N ILE A 29 -4.75 3.95 -2.92
CA ILE A 29 -4.95 4.20 -1.49
C ILE A 29 -5.97 5.32 -1.33
N ILE A 30 -7.07 5.04 -0.63
CA ILE A 30 -8.08 6.05 -0.28
C ILE A 30 -7.69 6.72 1.02
N ARG A 31 -7.42 5.92 2.07
CA ARG A 31 -7.02 6.42 3.38
C ARG A 31 -6.38 5.34 4.23
N LEU A 32 -5.62 5.77 5.23
CA LEU A 32 -5.22 4.90 6.33
C LEU A 32 -6.43 4.68 7.25
N ARG A 33 -6.86 3.43 7.40
CA ARG A 33 -7.96 3.05 8.29
C ARG A 33 -7.49 2.93 9.73
N GLU A 34 -6.44 2.13 9.97
CA GLU A 34 -5.89 1.92 11.31
C GLU A 34 -4.43 1.47 11.27
N ARG A 35 -3.77 1.59 12.43
CA ARG A 35 -2.45 1.02 12.70
C ARG A 35 -2.55 0.14 13.94
N LYS A 36 -2.02 -1.07 13.86
CA LYS A 36 -2.04 -2.04 14.96
C LYS A 36 -0.62 -2.46 15.32
N LEU A 37 -0.23 -2.24 16.57
CA LEU A 37 1.03 -2.78 17.09
C LEU A 37 0.84 -4.28 17.38
N THR A 38 1.79 -5.09 16.92
CA THR A 38 1.85 -6.54 17.18
C THR A 38 3.24 -6.90 17.66
N ASP A 39 3.41 -8.11 18.20
CA ASP A 39 4.72 -8.62 18.65
C ASP A 39 5.77 -8.65 17.53
N LYS A 40 5.32 -8.66 16.26
CA LYS A 40 6.18 -8.65 15.06
C LYS A 40 6.40 -7.23 14.50
N GLY A 41 5.78 -6.21 15.08
CA GLY A 41 5.87 -4.81 14.66
C GLY A 41 4.53 -4.20 14.28
N LEU A 42 4.58 -3.05 13.61
CA LEU A 42 3.41 -2.23 13.31
C LEU A 42 2.77 -2.65 11.97
N LEU A 43 1.50 -3.05 12.02
CA LEU A 43 0.66 -3.35 10.87
C LEU A 43 -0.16 -2.11 10.48
N TYR A 44 -0.27 -1.88 9.18
CA TYR A 44 -1.04 -0.80 8.59
C TYR A 44 -2.20 -1.39 7.79
N TYR A 45 -3.38 -0.81 7.96
CA TYR A 45 -4.60 -1.17 7.25
C TYR A 45 -5.06 0.05 6.47
N PHE A 46 -5.13 -0.08 5.15
CA PHE A 46 -5.58 0.98 4.25
C PHE A 46 -6.89 0.58 3.57
N ASP A 47 -7.80 1.54 3.45
CA ASP A 47 -8.93 1.42 2.53
C ASP A 47 -8.40 1.73 1.13
N ILE A 48 -8.73 0.89 0.15
CA ILE A 48 -8.26 1.01 -1.23
C ILE A 48 -9.43 0.98 -2.22
N GLU A 49 -9.22 1.61 -3.37
CA GLU A 49 -10.05 1.49 -4.56
C GLU A 49 -9.41 0.44 -5.49
N GLY A 50 -10.18 -0.61 -5.82
CA GLY A 50 -9.68 -1.79 -6.54
C GLY A 50 -9.40 -2.99 -5.62
N GLY A 51 -9.28 -4.18 -6.22
CA GLY A 51 -9.08 -5.45 -5.49
C GLY A 51 -10.18 -5.72 -4.45
N ASN A 52 -9.77 -6.18 -3.26
CA ASN A 52 -10.66 -6.55 -2.16
C ASN A 52 -11.05 -5.37 -1.23
N GLY A 53 -10.76 -4.12 -1.62
CA GLY A 53 -11.12 -2.92 -0.86
C GLY A 53 -10.29 -2.65 0.40
N THR A 54 -9.38 -3.55 0.78
CA THR A 54 -8.43 -3.34 1.89
C THR A 54 -7.02 -3.78 1.51
N LEU A 55 -6.02 -2.98 1.89
CA LEU A 55 -4.61 -3.31 1.78
C LEU A 55 -3.98 -3.38 3.18
N ILE A 56 -3.28 -4.48 3.46
CA ILE A 56 -2.67 -4.73 4.77
C ILE A 56 -1.18 -5.01 4.58
N GLY A 57 -0.34 -4.40 5.42
CA GLY A 57 1.07 -4.73 5.44
C GLY A 57 1.82 -4.22 6.65
N GLU A 58 2.96 -4.85 6.91
CA GLU A 58 3.87 -4.49 7.99
C GLU A 58 4.72 -3.28 7.61
N SER A 59 5.02 -2.43 8.59
CA SER A 59 5.75 -1.16 8.42
C SER A 59 7.03 -1.25 7.57
N GLY A 60 7.77 -2.36 7.68
CA GLY A 60 9.06 -2.56 7.02
C GLY A 60 8.96 -3.21 5.64
N LYS A 61 7.80 -3.77 5.27
CA LYS A 61 7.64 -4.42 3.97
C LYS A 61 7.66 -3.38 2.85
N ARG A 62 8.33 -3.73 1.76
CA ARG A 62 8.43 -2.89 0.58
C ARG A 62 7.27 -3.17 -0.37
N ILE A 63 6.75 -2.12 -0.98
CA ILE A 63 5.69 -2.17 -1.98
C ILE A 63 6.07 -1.26 -3.16
N PHE A 64 5.63 -1.63 -4.35
CA PHE A 64 5.82 -0.81 -5.54
C PHE A 64 4.67 0.21 -5.64
N VAL A 65 5.03 1.48 -5.71
CA VAL A 65 4.11 2.58 -6.02
C VAL A 65 4.28 2.92 -7.47
N THR A 66 3.18 3.16 -8.16
CA THR A 66 3.18 3.79 -9.48
C THR A 66 2.59 5.19 -9.36
N ASN A 67 3.29 6.18 -9.91
CA ASN A 67 2.67 7.46 -10.25
C ASN A 67 1.88 7.32 -11.54
#